data_AF-R6JUG2-F1
#
_entry.id   AF-R6JUG2-F1
#
_cell.length_a   1.000
_cell.length_b   1.000
_cell.length_c   1.000
_cell.angle_alpha   90.00
_cell.angle_beta   90.00
_cell.angle_gamma   90.00
#
_symmetry.space_group_name_H-M   'P 1'
#
loop_
_entity.id
_entity.type
_entity.pdbx_description
1 polymer ?
#
loop_
_entity_poly.entity_id
_entity_poly.type
_entity_poly.pdbx_seq_one_letter_code
_entity_poly.pdbx_strand_id
1 'polypeptide(L)'
;MENGFERIIAKLKEYEQNHRKLILLERKELIVKNYENLTFELENEAEFSLWEEENSIHITITADSLLTCDEAHSLNFLLGIANYSELKIVDNQIVIYLWFRCWEWIDR
;
A
#
# COMPACT_ATOMS: atom_id res chain seq x y z
N MET A 1 23.86 23.58 18.46
CA MET A 1 23.80 22.70 17.29
C MET A 1 22.34 22.56 16.94
N GLU A 2 21.87 23.19 15.85
CA GLU A 2 20.55 22.86 15.32
C GLU A 2 20.51 21.37 15.03
N ASN A 3 19.53 20.69 15.60
CA ASN A 3 19.48 19.25 15.57
C ASN A 3 19.16 18.83 14.13
N GLY A 4 19.82 17.80 13.59
CA GLY A 4 19.62 17.40 12.19
C GLY A 4 18.15 17.13 11.83
N PHE A 5 17.36 16.75 12.84
CA PHE A 5 15.91 16.63 12.80
C PHE A 5 15.18 17.95 12.53
N GLU A 6 15.51 19.04 13.23
CA GLU A 6 14.88 20.36 13.07
C GLU A 6 15.02 20.87 11.64
N ARG A 7 16.19 20.65 11.03
CA ARG A 7 16.47 21.01 9.64
C ARG A 7 15.62 20.21 8.64
N ILE A 8 15.40 18.92 8.90
CA ILE A 8 14.53 18.08 8.05
C ILE A 8 13.08 18.55 8.15
N ILE A 9 12.61 18.83 9.37
CA ILE A 9 11.26 19.35 9.60
C ILE A 9 11.06 20.71 8.92
N ALA A 10 12.05 21.62 9.00
CA ALA A 10 11.99 22.91 8.32
C ALA A 10 11.86 22.77 6.80
N LYS A 11 12.66 21.89 6.18
CA LYS A 11 12.56 21.60 4.74
C LYS A 11 11.22 21.00 4.34
N LEU A 12 10.69 20.08 5.16
CA LEU A 12 9.37 19.51 4.92
C LEU A 12 8.28 20.60 4.95
N LYS A 13 8.31 21.49 5.95
CA LYS A 13 7.37 22.61 6.05
C LYS A 13 7.45 23.55 4.85
N GLU A 14 8.66 23.91 4.41
CA GLU A 14 8.86 24.76 3.23
C GLU A 14 8.33 24.06 1.96
N TYR A 15 8.55 22.76 1.84
CA TYR A 15 8.02 21.97 0.73
C TYR A 15 6.48 21.94 0.73
N GLU A 16 5.84 21.73 1.90
CA GLU A 16 4.39 21.72 2.07
C GLU A 16 3.73 23.09 1.83
N GLN A 17 4.47 24.20 1.98
CA GLN A 17 3.98 25.54 1.66
C GLN A 17 3.84 25.76 0.16
N ASN A 18 4.76 25.21 -0.64
CA ASN A 18 4.82 25.41 -2.09
C ASN A 18 4.08 24.32 -2.88
N HIS A 19 3.77 23.20 -2.24
CA HIS A 19 3.09 22.08 -2.87
C HIS A 19 1.74 21.81 -2.19
N ARG A 20 0.88 21.07 -2.88
CA ARG A 20 -0.35 20.51 -2.31
C ARG A 20 -0.46 19.04 -2.65
N LYS A 21 -1.21 18.30 -1.84
CA LYS A 21 -1.50 16.89 -2.11
C LYS A 21 -2.59 16.81 -3.18
N LEU A 22 -2.29 16.16 -4.29
CA LEU A 22 -3.29 15.73 -5.25
C LEU A 22 -3.67 14.28 -4.92
N ILE A 23 -4.95 14.03 -4.69
CA ILE A 23 -5.46 12.67 -4.48
C ILE A 23 -5.57 11.97 -5.83
N LEU A 24 -5.03 10.76 -5.90
CA LEU A 24 -4.97 9.93 -7.11
C LEU A 24 -6.12 8.91 -7.07
N LEU A 25 -7.33 9.35 -7.44
CA LEU A 25 -8.54 8.50 -7.40
C LEU A 25 -8.42 7.26 -8.29
N GLU A 26 -7.92 7.41 -9.52
CA GLU A 26 -7.71 6.29 -10.45
C GLU A 26 -6.75 5.24 -9.87
N ARG A 27 -5.76 5.67 -9.08
CA ARG A 27 -4.85 4.76 -8.38
C ARG A 27 -5.58 4.00 -7.27
N LYS A 28 -6.46 4.66 -6.50
CA LYS A 28 -7.29 3.97 -5.49
C LYS A 28 -8.16 2.91 -6.14
N GLU A 29 -8.88 3.27 -7.20
CA GLU A 29 -9.76 2.37 -7.95
C GLU A 29 -9.00 1.16 -8.51
N LEU A 30 -7.80 1.38 -9.05
CA LEU A 30 -6.93 0.31 -9.54
C LEU A 30 -6.52 -0.66 -8.43
N ILE A 31 -6.16 -0.16 -7.26
CA ILE A 31 -5.78 -0.99 -6.10
C ILE A 31 -6.98 -1.80 -5.60
N VAL A 32 -8.13 -1.14 -5.42
CA VAL A 32 -9.36 -1.81 -4.95
C VAL A 32 -9.79 -2.90 -5.92
N LYS A 33 -9.77 -2.63 -7.23
CA LYS A 33 -10.09 -3.63 -8.25
C LYS A 33 -9.17 -4.85 -8.20
N ASN A 34 -7.86 -4.65 -8.02
CA ASN A 34 -6.92 -5.76 -7.91
C ASN A 34 -7.03 -6.49 -6.57
N TYR A 35 -7.43 -5.80 -5.50
CA TYR A 35 -7.78 -6.45 -4.24
C TYR A 35 -8.99 -7.36 -4.40
N GLU A 36 -10.06 -6.88 -5.04
CA GLU A 36 -11.25 -7.70 -5.32
C GLU A 36 -10.90 -8.94 -6.14
N ASN A 37 -10.12 -8.78 -7.22
CA ASN A 37 -9.62 -9.90 -8.01
C ASN A 37 -8.79 -10.88 -7.17
N LEU A 38 -7.89 -10.38 -6.32
CA LEU A 38 -7.08 -11.21 -5.43
C LEU A 38 -7.96 -12.05 -4.49
N THR A 39 -9.00 -11.45 -3.90
CA THR A 39 -9.91 -12.18 -3.00
C THR A 39 -10.67 -13.30 -3.71
N PHE A 40 -10.94 -13.14 -5.01
CA PHE A 40 -11.55 -14.16 -5.83
C PHE A 40 -10.54 -15.24 -6.27
N GLU A 41 -9.33 -14.84 -6.67
CA GLU A 41 -8.25 -15.74 -7.10
C GLU A 41 -7.83 -16.72 -6.00
N LEU A 42 -7.87 -16.28 -4.73
CA LEU A 42 -7.41 -17.02 -3.56
C LEU A 42 -8.56 -17.30 -2.58
N GLU A 43 -9.79 -17.42 -3.09
CA GLU A 43 -10.96 -17.71 -2.27
C GLU A 43 -10.76 -19.03 -1.50
N ASN A 44 -10.95 -19.00 -0.18
CA ASN A 44 -10.71 -20.12 0.76
C ASN A 44 -9.24 -20.52 0.97
N GLU A 45 -8.28 -19.85 0.31
CA GLU A 45 -6.84 -20.11 0.51
C GLU A 45 -6.19 -19.10 1.46
N ALA A 46 -6.79 -17.91 1.60
CA ALA A 46 -6.27 -16.83 2.42
C ALA A 46 -7.39 -15.97 3.00
N GLU A 47 -7.06 -15.26 4.08
CA GLU A 47 -7.87 -14.21 4.67
C GLU A 47 -7.37 -12.83 4.23
N PHE A 48 -8.30 -11.92 4.01
CA PHE A 48 -8.05 -10.61 3.45
C PHE A 48 -8.68 -9.51 4.29
N SER A 49 -7.97 -8.40 4.44
CA SER A 49 -8.56 -7.15 4.90
C SER A 49 -8.04 -5.98 4.10
N LEU A 50 -8.92 -5.02 3.84
CA LEU A 50 -8.60 -3.77 3.20
C LEU A 50 -9.13 -2.63 4.08
N TRP A 51 -8.28 -1.64 4.32
CA TRP A 51 -8.65 -0.43 5.02
C TRP A 51 -8.26 0.78 4.18
N GLU A 52 -9.23 1.66 3.94
CA GLU A 52 -9.04 2.88 3.18
C GLU A 52 -8.96 4.09 4.11
N GLU A 53 -7.96 4.92 3.84
CA GLU A 53 -7.89 6.28 4.33
C GLU A 53 -8.17 7.27 3.18
N GLU A 54 -8.24 8.56 3.50
CA GLU A 54 -8.43 9.62 2.50
C GLU A 54 -7.35 9.57 1.40
N ASN A 55 -6.10 9.30 1.79
CA ASN A 55 -4.94 9.37 0.93
C ASN A 55 -4.12 8.06 0.92
N SER A 56 -4.60 7.00 1.56
CA SER A 56 -3.89 5.71 1.63
C SER A 56 -4.83 4.54 1.43
N ILE A 57 -4.26 3.40 1.04
CA ILE A 57 -4.90 2.10 1.17
C ILE A 57 -3.95 1.16 1.91
N HIS A 58 -4.50 0.36 2.80
CA HIS A 58 -3.81 -0.70 3.53
C HIS A 58 -4.47 -2.02 3.16
N ILE A 59 -3.67 -3.03 2.83
CA ILE A 59 -4.14 -4.40 2.60
C ILE A 59 -3.34 -5.32 3.52
N THR A 60 -4.04 -6.23 4.19
CA THR A 60 -3.41 -7.35 4.90
C THR A 60 -3.91 -8.66 4.31
N ILE A 61 -2.99 -9.57 4.04
CA ILE A 61 -3.26 -10.92 3.54
C ILE A 61 -2.65 -11.90 4.54
N THR A 62 -3.43 -12.87 5.00
CA THR A 62 -2.98 -13.93 5.90
C THR A 62 -3.26 -15.28 5.26
N ALA A 63 -2.27 -16.16 5.21
CA ALA A 63 -2.44 -17.49 4.61
C ALA A 63 -1.44 -18.50 5.17
N ASP A 64 -1.79 -19.78 5.13
CA ASP A 64 -0.86 -20.86 5.47
C ASP A 64 0.21 -21.06 4.38
N SER A 65 -0.18 -20.80 3.12
CA SER A 65 0.69 -20.79 1.95
C SER A 65 0.14 -19.83 0.90
N LEU A 66 1.01 -19.22 0.10
CA LEU A 66 0.61 -18.38 -1.03
C LEU A 66 1.29 -18.87 -2.29
N LEU A 67 0.51 -19.07 -3.34
CA LEU A 67 0.98 -19.33 -4.69
C LEU A 67 0.40 -18.26 -5.62
N THR A 68 1.27 -17.66 -6.42
CA THR A 68 0.90 -16.66 -7.42
C THR A 68 1.68 -16.93 -8.70
N CYS A 69 1.02 -16.78 -9.84
CA CYS A 69 1.56 -17.06 -11.16
C CYS A 69 1.01 -16.03 -12.17
N ASP A 70 1.37 -16.18 -13.43
CA ASP A 70 0.90 -15.27 -14.48
C ASP A 70 -0.63 -15.31 -14.65
N GLU A 71 -1.25 -16.45 -14.34
CA GLU A 71 -2.70 -16.65 -14.37
C GLU A 71 -3.42 -16.13 -13.09
N ALA A 72 -2.73 -16.06 -11.95
CA ALA A 72 -3.22 -15.54 -10.67
C ALA A 72 -2.29 -14.41 -10.20
N HIS A 73 -2.37 -13.29 -10.93
CA HIS A 73 -1.36 -12.23 -10.94
C HIS A 73 -1.68 -11.07 -9.99
N SER A 74 -2.86 -11.03 -9.37
CA SER A 74 -3.29 -9.87 -8.59
C SER A 74 -2.37 -9.62 -7.39
N LEU A 75 -1.88 -10.68 -6.74
CA LEU A 75 -0.91 -10.57 -5.65
C LEU A 75 0.43 -9.97 -6.13
N ASN A 76 0.97 -10.50 -7.23
CA ASN A 76 2.22 -9.99 -7.84
C ASN A 76 2.08 -8.53 -8.23
N PHE A 77 0.95 -8.15 -8.82
CA PHE A 77 0.67 -6.78 -9.21
C PHE A 77 0.63 -5.85 -7.99
N LEU A 78 -0.15 -6.21 -6.96
CA LEU A 78 -0.28 -5.42 -5.75
C LEU A 78 1.05 -5.26 -5.01
N LEU A 79 1.85 -6.32 -4.90
CA LEU A 79 3.21 -6.27 -4.37
C LEU A 79 4.10 -5.31 -5.17
N GLY A 80 4.00 -5.36 -6.50
CA GLY A 80 4.79 -4.53 -7.41
C GLY A 80 4.47 -3.04 -7.36
N ILE A 81 3.22 -2.67 -7.07
CA ILE A 81 2.80 -1.27 -7.01
C ILE A 81 2.73 -0.68 -5.59
N ALA A 82 2.94 -1.50 -4.56
CA ALA A 82 2.94 -1.05 -3.17
C ALA A 82 4.06 -0.04 -2.89
N ASN A 83 3.78 0.94 -2.03
CA ASN A 83 4.78 1.89 -1.56
C ASN A 83 5.54 1.38 -0.34
N TYR A 84 4.95 0.43 0.39
CA TYR A 84 5.58 -0.33 1.43
C TYR A 84 4.97 -1.73 1.46
N SER A 85 5.83 -2.73 1.62
CA SER A 85 5.44 -4.13 1.74
C SER A 85 6.22 -4.76 2.89
N GLU A 86 5.52 -5.48 3.76
CA GLU A 86 6.11 -6.23 4.85
C GLU A 86 5.57 -7.65 4.82
N LEU A 87 6.47 -8.62 4.89
CA LEU A 87 6.13 -10.04 4.92
C LEU A 87 6.73 -10.64 6.18
N LYS A 88 5.90 -11.28 6.98
CA LYS A 88 6.32 -11.93 8.22
C LYS A 88 5.57 -13.22 8.45
N ILE A 89 6.09 -14.04 9.36
CA ILE A 89 5.42 -15.25 9.83
C ILE A 89 4.91 -14.95 11.24
N VAL A 90 3.60 -15.12 11.47
CA VAL A 90 2.96 -14.99 12.78
C VAL A 90 2.12 -16.24 13.00
N ASP A 91 2.28 -16.92 14.12
CA ASP A 91 1.52 -18.13 14.47
C ASP A 91 1.50 -19.19 13.34
N ASN A 92 2.65 -19.37 12.69
CA ASN A 92 2.87 -20.29 11.56
C ASN A 92 2.09 -19.94 10.27
N GLN A 93 1.58 -18.72 10.16
CA GLN A 93 0.94 -18.19 8.96
C GLN A 93 1.79 -17.08 8.34
N ILE A 94 1.76 -17.01 7.01
CA ILE A 94 2.32 -15.88 6.26
C ILE A 94 1.37 -14.70 6.43
N VAL A 95 1.90 -13.56 6.87
CA VAL A 95 1.17 -12.30 6.95
C VAL A 95 1.87 -11.28 6.07
N ILE A 96 1.16 -10.78 5.06
CA ILE A 96 1.63 -9.74 4.14
C ILE A 96 0.87 -8.46 4.44
N TYR A 97 1.59 -7.38 4.70
CA TYR A 97 1.05 -6.03 4.79
C TYR A 97 1.50 -5.23 3.59
N LEU A 98 0.56 -4.61 2.90
CA LEU A 98 0.80 -3.70 1.79
C LEU A 98 0.23 -2.33 2.13
N TRP A 99 1.02 -1.30 1.89
CA TRP A 99 0.59 0.08 2.01
C TRP A 99 0.79 0.81 0.70
N PHE A 100 -0.24 1.55 0.29
CA PHE A 100 -0.27 2.29 -0.94
C PHE A 100 -0.49 3.77 -0.63
N ARG A 101 0.42 4.59 -1.14
CA ARG A 101 0.22 6.04 -1.24
C ARG A 101 -0.74 6.31 -2.39
N CYS A 102 -1.84 6.99 -2.11
CA CYS A 102 -2.86 7.35 -3.09
C CYS A 102 -2.91 8.87 -3.33
N TRP A 103 -1.76 9.52 -3.17
CA TRP A 103 -1.58 10.94 -3.41
C TRP A 103 -0.17 11.23 -3.90
N GLU A 104 0.00 12.39 -4.52
CA GLU A 104 1.30 12.94 -4.87
C GLU A 104 1.37 14.43 -4.57
N TRP A 105 2.60 14.95 -4.49
CA TRP A 105 2.83 16.37 -4.40
C TRP A 105 2.75 16.99 -5.78
N ILE A 106 1.96 18.04 -5.91
CA ILE A 106 1.95 18.92 -7.07
C ILE A 106 2.30 20.34 -6.63
N ASP A 107 2.93 21.10 -7.52
CA ASP A 107 3.08 22.53 -7.33
C ASP A 107 1.70 23.18 -7.13
N ARG A 108 1.64 24.19 -6.27
CA ARG A 108 0.40 24.93 -6.03
C ARG A 108 -0.02 25.78 -7.22
#